data_AF-A0A7Z9XCE5-F1
#
_entry.id   AF-A0A7Z9XCE5-F1
#
_cell.length_a   1.000
_cell.length_b   1.000
_cell.length_c   1.000
_cell.angle_alpha   90.00
_cell.angle_beta   90.00
_cell.angle_gamma   90.00
#
_symmetry.space_group_name_H-M   'P 1'
#
loop_
_entity.id
_entity.type
_entity.pdbx_description
1 polymer ?
#
loop_
_entity_poly.entity_id
_entity_poly.type
_entity_poly.pdbx_seq_one_letter_code
_entity_poly.pdbx_strand_id
1 'polypeptide(L)'
;MKVWIGKSVLVIGILHSVFGFIVFRGVLAELGKELLFNTVDDQPDREVAFWFLFTGFALLILGGLIHWVEQRQLALPSFLKWSFLAITLLGCFIMPKSGFWLLLIPTVGMYLRCNEEGATKAS
;
A
#
# COMPACT_ATOMS: atom_id res chain seq x y z
N MET A 1 11.62 -7.82 -18.42
CA MET A 1 11.22 -6.63 -17.63
C MET A 1 11.62 -6.82 -16.18
N LYS A 2 12.09 -5.76 -15.49
CA LYS A 2 12.46 -5.86 -14.06
C LYS A 2 11.19 -5.94 -13.21
N VAL A 3 11.08 -6.94 -12.36
CA VAL A 3 9.94 -7.16 -11.46
C VAL A 3 10.24 -6.55 -10.10
N TRP A 4 9.86 -5.29 -9.89
CA TRP A 4 10.23 -4.53 -8.69
C TRP A 4 9.15 -3.61 -8.16
N ILE A 5 8.17 -3.18 -8.97
CA ILE A 5 7.12 -2.27 -8.54
C ILE A 5 6.26 -2.98 -7.48
N GLY A 6 5.76 -4.19 -7.77
CA GLY A 6 4.96 -4.95 -6.82
C GLY A 6 5.73 -5.32 -5.56
N LYS A 7 7.02 -5.65 -5.70
CA LYS A 7 7.90 -5.91 -4.55
C LYS A 7 8.06 -4.68 -3.66
N SER A 8 8.18 -3.49 -4.25
CA SER A 8 8.29 -2.25 -3.46
C SER A 8 7.01 -1.96 -2.66
N VAL A 9 5.83 -2.15 -3.26
CA VAL A 9 4.54 -2.02 -2.55
C VAL A 9 4.42 -3.05 -1.43
N LEU A 10 4.85 -4.30 -1.67
CA LEU A 10 4.89 -5.34 -0.64
C LEU A 10 5.77 -4.94 0.54
N VAL A 11 6.99 -4.46 0.29
CA VAL A 11 7.90 -4.01 1.35
C VAL A 11 7.28 -2.87 2.16
N ILE A 12 6.65 -1.89 1.50
CA ILE A 12 5.95 -0.79 2.18
C ILE A 12 4.80 -1.32 3.04
N GLY A 13 3.98 -2.25 2.52
CA GLY A 13 2.92 -2.90 3.28
C GLY A 13 3.44 -3.66 4.50
N ILE A 14 4.54 -4.41 4.37
CA ILE A 14 5.17 -5.13 5.48
C ILE A 14 5.64 -4.14 6.55
N LEU A 15 6.39 -3.10 6.16
CA LEU A 15 6.88 -2.08 7.08
C LEU A 15 5.74 -1.37 7.80
N HIS A 16 4.68 -1.00 7.07
CA HIS A 16 3.49 -0.37 7.63
C HIS A 16 2.80 -1.28 8.65
N SER A 17 2.51 -2.53 8.28
CA SER A 17 1.86 -3.48 9.18
C SER A 17 2.71 -3.78 10.42
N VAL A 18 4.01 -4.05 10.27
CA VAL A 18 4.92 -4.31 11.41
C VAL A 18 4.98 -3.10 12.34
N PHE A 19 5.10 -1.89 11.79
CA PHE A 19 5.06 -0.66 12.57
C PHE A 19 3.73 -0.53 13.34
N GLY A 20 2.60 -0.82 12.69
CA GLY A 20 1.28 -0.80 13.31
C GLY A 20 1.16 -1.80 14.45
N PHE A 21 1.64 -3.04 14.28
CA PHE A 21 1.66 -4.04 15.34
C PHE A 21 2.47 -3.61 16.56
N ILE A 22 3.59 -2.91 16.36
CA ILE A 22 4.43 -2.40 17.45
C ILE A 22 3.75 -1.23 18.17
N VAL A 23 3.23 -0.25 17.42
CA VAL A 23 2.62 0.96 17.97
C VAL A 23 1.31 0.65 18.70
N PHE A 24 0.45 -0.16 18.11
CA PHE A 24 -0.87 -0.48 18.65
C PHE A 24 -0.90 -1.76 19.51
N ARG A 25 0.25 -2.27 19.95
CA ARG A 25 0.36 -3.53 20.70
C ARG A 25 -0.59 -3.62 21.91
N GLY A 26 -0.81 -2.52 22.63
CA GLY A 26 -1.70 -2.46 23.79
C GLY A 26 -3.16 -2.62 23.38
N VAL A 27 -3.59 -1.80 22.42
CA VAL A 27 -4.93 -1.87 21.80
C VAL A 27 -5.22 -3.27 21.26
N LEU A 28 -4.26 -3.87 20.53
CA LEU A 28 -4.43 -5.23 19.98
C LEU A 28 -4.55 -6.30 21.06
N ALA A 29 -3.85 -6.16 22.17
CA ALA A 29 -3.96 -7.08 23.30
C ALA A 29 -5.33 -7.01 23.97
N GLU A 30 -5.96 -5.83 24.02
CA GLU A 30 -7.32 -5.66 24.53
C GLU A 30 -8.35 -6.24 23.58
N LEU A 31 -8.27 -5.90 22.28
CA LEU A 31 -9.14 -6.45 21.24
C LEU A 31 -9.13 -7.99 21.25
N GLY A 32 -7.95 -8.60 21.43
CA GLY A 32 -7.80 -10.05 21.53
C GLY A 32 -8.46 -10.68 22.76
N LYS A 33 -8.50 -9.96 23.90
CA LYS A 33 -9.21 -10.43 25.11
C LYS A 33 -10.73 -10.37 24.95
N GLU A 34 -11.21 -9.43 24.15
CA GLU A 34 -12.64 -9.20 23.90
C GLU A 34 -13.17 -10.00 22.70
N LEU A 35 -12.42 -11.00 22.21
CA LEU A 35 -12.80 -11.90 21.11
C LEU A 35 -13.05 -11.19 19.76
N LEU A 36 -12.53 -9.96 19.60
CA LEU A 36 -12.53 -9.17 18.36
C LEU A 36 -13.91 -8.74 17.81
N PHE A 37 -15.02 -9.35 18.24
CA PHE A 37 -16.35 -9.08 17.70
C PHE A 37 -16.97 -7.82 18.35
N ASN A 38 -17.31 -6.82 17.52
CA ASN A 38 -17.93 -5.57 17.98
C ASN A 38 -17.10 -4.82 19.03
N THR A 39 -15.79 -4.76 18.81
CA THR A 39 -14.81 -4.23 19.78
C THR A 39 -14.13 -2.93 19.33
N VAL A 40 -14.32 -2.52 18.07
CA VAL A 40 -13.61 -1.40 17.44
C VAL A 40 -14.41 -0.09 17.53
N ASP A 41 -15.72 -0.16 17.33
CA ASP A 41 -16.59 1.01 17.22
C ASP A 41 -16.64 1.84 18.52
N ASP A 42 -16.86 3.15 18.37
CA ASP A 42 -16.96 4.13 19.45
C ASP A 42 -15.68 4.28 20.31
N GLN A 43 -14.55 3.77 19.81
CA GLN A 43 -13.25 3.85 20.48
C GLN A 43 -12.17 4.36 19.51
N PRO A 44 -11.84 5.66 19.54
CA PRO A 44 -10.96 6.29 18.55
C PRO A 44 -9.60 5.59 18.37
N ASP A 45 -8.96 5.16 19.46
CA ASP A 45 -7.66 4.47 19.38
C ASP A 45 -7.76 3.10 18.69
N ARG A 46 -8.89 2.40 18.87
CA ARG A 46 -9.18 1.10 18.25
C ARG A 46 -9.50 1.27 16.78
N GLU A 47 -10.30 2.27 16.44
CA GLU A 47 -10.62 2.63 15.05
C GLU A 47 -9.36 2.99 14.27
N VAL A 48 -8.48 3.82 14.84
CA VAL A 48 -7.20 4.19 14.22
C VAL A 48 -6.31 2.96 14.04
N ALA A 49 -6.18 2.11 15.06
CA ALA A 49 -5.40 0.87 14.97
C ALA A 49 -5.93 -0.06 13.86
N PHE A 50 -7.25 -0.21 13.78
CA PHE A 50 -7.92 -1.03 12.77
C PHE A 50 -7.62 -0.51 11.36
N TRP A 51 -7.91 0.76 11.08
CA TRP A 51 -7.71 1.35 9.75
C TRP A 51 -6.24 1.36 9.33
N PHE A 52 -5.33 1.61 10.27
CA PHE A 52 -3.89 1.55 10.02
C PHE A 52 -3.44 0.15 9.59
N LEU A 53 -3.79 -0.89 10.36
CA LEU A 53 -3.41 -2.27 10.03
C LEU A 53 -4.07 -2.78 8.75
N PHE A 54 -5.36 -2.52 8.57
CA PHE A 54 -6.10 -2.93 7.37
C PHE A 54 -5.58 -2.23 6.11
N THR A 55 -5.15 -0.98 6.21
CA THR A 55 -4.44 -0.30 5.11
C THR A 55 -3.14 -1.02 4.78
N GLY A 56 -2.36 -1.43 5.79
CA GLY A 56 -1.16 -2.26 5.60
C GLY A 56 -1.45 -3.57 4.87
N PHE A 57 -2.48 -4.31 5.28
CA PHE A 57 -2.88 -5.56 4.63
C PHE A 57 -3.40 -5.33 3.20
N ALA A 58 -4.15 -4.27 2.96
CA ALA A 58 -4.59 -3.89 1.62
C ALA A 58 -3.39 -3.60 0.71
N LEU A 59 -2.34 -2.92 1.21
CA LEU A 59 -1.09 -2.71 0.48
C LEU A 59 -0.38 -4.03 0.17
N LEU A 60 -0.36 -5.00 1.08
CA LEU A 60 0.21 -6.33 0.82
C LEU A 60 -0.51 -7.05 -0.31
N ILE A 61 -1.85 -7.08 -0.28
CA ILE A 61 -2.67 -7.70 -1.32
C ILE A 61 -2.42 -7.01 -2.67
N LEU A 62 -2.44 -5.68 -2.68
CA LEU A 62 -2.23 -4.90 -3.89
C LEU A 62 -0.81 -5.06 -4.45
N GLY A 63 0.20 -5.06 -3.59
CA GLY A 63 1.58 -5.33 -3.98
C GLY A 63 1.75 -6.73 -4.55
N GLY A 64 1.09 -7.73 -3.96
CA GLY A 64 1.03 -9.10 -4.49
C GLY A 64 0.38 -9.18 -5.87
N LEU A 65 -0.74 -8.48 -6.06
CA LEU A 65 -1.41 -8.39 -7.36
C LEU A 65 -0.51 -7.73 -8.43
N ILE A 66 0.10 -6.59 -8.11
CA ILE A 66 1.02 -5.90 -9.02
C ILE A 66 2.21 -6.81 -9.36
N HIS A 67 2.78 -7.50 -8.35
CA HIS A 67 3.88 -8.43 -8.55
C HIS A 67 3.47 -9.58 -9.49
N TRP A 68 2.29 -10.15 -9.30
CA TRP A 68 1.75 -11.21 -10.15
C TRP A 68 1.55 -10.76 -11.60
N VAL A 69 1.09 -9.51 -11.81
CA VAL A 69 0.94 -8.87 -13.13
C VAL A 69 2.31 -8.66 -13.79
N GLU A 70 3.30 -8.16 -13.04
CA GLU A 70 4.67 -7.98 -13.51
C GLU A 70 5.33 -9.30 -13.94
N GLN A 71 5.16 -10.37 -13.15
CA GLN A 71 5.69 -11.71 -13.46
C GLN A 71 5.13 -12.28 -14.77
N ARG A 72 3.88 -11.91 -15.12
CA ARG A 72 3.22 -12.32 -16.36
C ARG A 72 3.49 -11.39 -17.54
N GLN A 73 4.33 -10.37 -17.35
CA GLN A 73 4.64 -9.38 -18.38
C GLN A 73 3.40 -8.63 -18.90
N LEU A 74 2.34 -8.57 -18.09
CA LEU A 74 1.11 -7.88 -18.44
C LEU A 74 1.24 -6.38 -18.13
N ALA A 75 0.71 -5.54 -19.02
CA ALA A 75 0.69 -4.10 -18.81
C ALA A 75 -0.13 -3.74 -17.56
N LEU A 76 0.37 -2.80 -16.77
CA LEU A 76 -0.41 -2.27 -15.64
C LEU A 76 -1.52 -1.36 -16.18
N PRO A 77 -2.77 -1.53 -15.73
CA PRO A 77 -3.88 -0.75 -16.24
C PRO A 77 -3.73 0.73 -15.85
N SER A 78 -4.10 1.64 -16.76
CA SER A 78 -3.91 3.08 -16.56
C SER A 78 -4.64 3.62 -15.32
N PHE A 79 -5.81 3.07 -14.97
CA PHE A 79 -6.54 3.49 -13.78
C PHE A 79 -5.69 3.30 -12.52
N LEU A 80 -4.95 2.18 -12.41
CA LEU A 80 -4.14 1.89 -11.24
C LEU A 80 -3.04 2.93 -11.07
N LYS A 81 -2.40 3.34 -12.17
CA LYS A 81 -1.34 4.36 -12.17
C LYS A 81 -1.86 5.70 -11.65
N TRP A 82 -2.98 6.16 -12.19
CA TRP A 82 -3.61 7.44 -11.81
C TRP A 82 -4.14 7.40 -10.38
N SER A 83 -4.76 6.29 -9.95
CA SER A 83 -5.21 6.12 -8.57
C SER A 83 -4.04 6.14 -7.58
N PHE A 84 -2.93 5.46 -7.89
CA PHE A 84 -1.72 5.48 -7.06
C PHE A 84 -1.12 6.88 -6.96
N LEU A 85 -1.03 7.60 -8.08
CA LEU A 85 -0.54 8.97 -8.09
C LEU A 85 -1.43 9.89 -7.24
N ALA A 86 -2.74 9.85 -7.46
CA ALA A 86 -3.70 10.69 -6.74
C ALA A 86 -3.63 10.45 -5.24
N ILE A 87 -3.69 9.19 -4.78
CA ILE A 87 -3.68 8.88 -3.35
C ILE A 87 -2.34 9.24 -2.70
N THR A 88 -1.23 9.06 -3.42
CA THR A 88 0.10 9.41 -2.92
C THR A 88 0.25 10.91 -2.74
N LEU A 89 -0.14 11.71 -3.75
CA LEU A 89 -0.06 13.16 -3.69
C LEU A 89 -1.00 13.74 -2.63
N LEU A 90 -2.26 13.29 -2.61
CA LEU A 90 -3.23 13.72 -1.60
C LEU A 90 -2.76 13.36 -0.19
N GLY A 91 -2.27 12.13 0.00
CA GLY A 91 -1.74 11.69 1.30
C GLY A 91 -0.55 12.52 1.77
N CYS A 92 0.40 12.81 0.87
CA CYS A 92 1.54 13.67 1.19
C CYS A 92 1.12 15.12 1.50
N PHE A 93 0.09 15.63 0.82
CA PHE A 93 -0.41 17.00 1.03
C PHE A 93 -1.21 17.13 2.34
N ILE A 94 -2.15 16.22 2.57
CA ILE A 94 -3.05 16.25 3.74
C ILE A 94 -2.28 15.87 5.02
N MET A 95 -1.38 14.89 4.93
CA MET A 95 -0.62 14.37 6.05
C MET A 95 0.89 14.30 5.73
N PRO A 96 1.60 15.44 5.75
CA PRO A 96 3.02 15.47 5.38
C PRO A 96 3.92 14.64 6.31
N LYS A 97 3.62 14.59 7.61
CA LYS A 97 4.34 13.80 8.62
C LYS A 97 3.81 12.37 8.68
N SER A 98 3.74 11.68 7.54
CA SER A 98 3.25 10.31 7.42
C SER A 98 4.23 9.42 6.66
N GLY A 99 3.82 8.18 6.32
CA GLY A 99 4.55 7.30 5.42
C GLY A 99 4.16 7.40 3.94
N PHE A 100 3.22 8.28 3.56
CA PHE A 100 2.68 8.33 2.19
C PHE A 100 3.75 8.59 1.12
N TRP A 101 4.81 9.32 1.46
CA TRP A 101 5.93 9.58 0.55
C TRP A 101 6.66 8.30 0.09
N LEU A 102 6.57 7.19 0.83
CA LEU A 102 7.12 5.90 0.38
C LEU A 102 6.41 5.37 -0.88
N LEU A 103 5.12 5.69 -1.06
CA LEU A 103 4.34 5.29 -2.24
C LEU A 103 4.77 6.03 -3.52
N LEU A 104 5.60 7.08 -3.40
CA LEU A 104 6.21 7.73 -4.58
C LEU A 104 7.13 6.76 -5.33
N ILE A 105 7.80 5.83 -4.62
CA ILE A 105 8.71 4.84 -5.23
C ILE A 105 7.96 3.95 -6.25
N PRO A 106 6.91 3.19 -5.86
CA PRO A 106 6.14 2.41 -6.82
C PRO A 106 5.42 3.30 -7.85
N THR A 107 4.93 4.48 -7.45
CA THR A 107 4.26 5.41 -8.38
C THR A 107 5.18 5.79 -9.53
N VAL A 108 6.38 6.30 -9.25
CA VAL A 108 7.36 6.65 -10.29
C VAL A 108 7.71 5.43 -11.14
N GLY A 109 7.87 4.26 -10.51
CA GLY A 109 8.10 3.00 -11.23
C GLY A 109 7.01 2.66 -12.24
N MET A 110 5.73 2.84 -11.88
CA MET A 110 4.59 2.59 -12.78
C MET A 110 4.58 3.52 -14.00
N TYR A 111 5.02 4.78 -13.86
CA TYR A 111 5.10 5.74 -14.97
C TYR A 111 6.32 5.47 -15.86
N LEU A 112 7.48 5.16 -15.28
CA LEU A 112 8.68 4.80 -16.05
C LEU A 112 8.46 3.55 -16.91
N ARG A 113 7.75 2.55 -16.38
CA ARG A 113 7.39 1.33 -17.13
C ARG A 113 6.50 1.61 -18.34
N CYS A 114 5.64 2.63 -18.29
CA CYS A 114 4.79 3.00 -19.42
C CYS A 114 5.59 3.45 -20.64
N ASN A 115 6.72 4.13 -20.40
CA ASN A 115 7.57 4.63 -21.47
C ASN A 115 8.31 3.48 -22.19
N GLU A 116 8.66 2.41 -21.48
CA GLU A 116 9.27 1.21 -22.06
C GLU A 116 8.29 0.43 -22.97
N GLU A 117 7.02 0.31 -22.57
CA GLU A 117 5.97 -0.36 -23.37
C GLU A 117 5.63 0.43 -24.64
N GLY A 118 5.70 1.76 -24.60
CA GLY A 118 5.54 2.62 -25.77
C GLY A 118 6.73 2.55 -26.74
N ALA A 119 7.96 2.50 -26.22
CA ALA A 119 9.17 2.40 -27.03
C ALA A 119 9.27 1.05 -27.77
N THR A 120 8.89 -0.05 -27.12
CA THR A 120 8.96 -1.41 -27.71
C THR A 120 7.93 -1.61 -28.84
N LYS A 121 6.81 -0.87 -28.82
CA LYS A 121 5.80 -0.93 -29.89
C LYS A 121 6.14 -0.05 -31.11
N ALA A 122 7.12 0.85 -30.98
CA ALA A 122 7.52 1.79 -32.03
C ALA A 122 8.80 1.38 -32.78
N SER A 123 9.44 0.26 -32.39
CA SER A 123 10.59 -0.36 -33.05
C SER A 123 10.18 -1.59 -33.85
#